data_AF-A0A133UBI2-F1
#
_entry.id   AF-A0A133UBI2-F1
#
_cell.length_a   1.000
_cell.length_b   1.000
_cell.length_c   1.000
_cell.angle_alpha   90.00
_cell.angle_beta   90.00
_cell.angle_gamma   90.00
#
_symmetry.space_group_name_H-M   'P 1'
#
loop_
_entity.id
_entity.type
_entity.pdbx_description
1 polymer ?
#
loop_
_entity_poly.entity_id
_entity_poly.type
_entity_poly.pdbx_seq_one_letter_code
_entity_poly.pdbx_strand_id
1 'polypeptide(L)'
;MVKSEVTCSVPGCDNMLTKEQVQKKIAVCSSCEAAKMHLCESCGKQLAQKRIRNGATLCRECELNPSDLSETEALEYESEYGSEEFMV
;
A
#
# COMPACT_ATOMS: atom_id res chain seq x y z
N MET A 1 19.18 1.69 32.49
CA MET A 1 19.21 1.69 31.01
C MET A 1 18.01 0.88 30.54
N VAL A 2 16.94 1.53 30.07
CA VAL A 2 15.81 0.83 29.47
C VAL A 2 16.32 0.29 28.12
N LYS A 3 16.55 -1.01 28.02
CA LYS A 3 16.76 -1.64 26.72
C LYS A 3 15.44 -1.46 25.99
N SER A 4 15.38 -0.54 25.02
CA SER A 4 14.24 -0.42 24.14
C SER A 4 14.21 -1.68 23.28
N GLU A 5 13.53 -2.69 23.78
CA GLU A 5 13.20 -3.91 23.07
C GLU A 5 12.19 -3.52 21.98
N VAL A 6 12.70 -3.25 20.79
CA VAL A 6 11.85 -2.86 19.65
C VAL A 6 11.35 -4.13 18.99
N THR A 7 10.05 -4.37 19.08
CA THR A 7 9.37 -5.47 18.41
C THR A 7 9.12 -5.17 16.93
N CYS A 8 8.97 -6.24 16.14
CA CYS A 8 8.58 -6.18 14.75
C CYS A 8 7.28 -5.38 14.59
N SER A 9 7.22 -4.54 13.57
CA SER A 9 6.04 -3.72 13.31
C SER A 9 4.94 -4.47 12.55
N VAL A 10 5.18 -5.72 12.14
CA VAL A 10 4.20 -6.54 11.43
C VAL A 10 3.15 -7.07 12.42
N PRO A 11 1.85 -6.85 12.16
CA PRO A 11 0.79 -7.36 13.04
C PRO A 11 0.85 -8.89 13.08
N GLY A 12 0.80 -9.45 14.30
CA GLY A 12 0.93 -10.90 14.53
C GLY A 12 2.37 -11.43 14.53
N CYS A 13 3.38 -10.55 14.47
CA CYS A 13 4.78 -10.93 14.59
C CYS A 13 5.38 -10.37 15.88
N ASP A 14 5.51 -11.22 16.90
CA ASP A 14 6.12 -10.87 18.19
C ASP A 14 7.66 -10.99 18.21
N ASN A 15 8.27 -11.15 17.02
CA ASN A 15 9.71 -11.23 16.91
C ASN A 15 10.39 -9.90 17.26
N MET A 16 11.54 -9.97 17.91
CA MET A 16 12.33 -8.80 18.29
C MET A 16 13.24 -8.36 17.14
N LEU A 17 13.42 -7.05 17.00
CA LEU A 17 14.41 -6.48 16.10
C LEU A 17 15.80 -6.63 16.67
N THR A 18 16.76 -6.97 15.82
CA THR A 18 18.17 -6.96 16.21
C THR A 18 18.66 -5.52 16.36
N LYS A 19 19.75 -5.32 17.11
CA LYS A 19 20.37 -3.99 17.27
C LYS A 19 20.75 -3.37 15.93
N GLU A 20 21.22 -4.18 14.98
CA GLU A 20 21.52 -3.72 13.62
C GLU A 20 20.28 -3.23 12.88
N GLN A 21 19.15 -3.92 13.01
CA GLN A 21 17.90 -3.49 12.39
C GLN A 21 17.42 -2.17 12.95
N VAL A 22 17.50 -1.99 14.27
CA VAL A 22 17.17 -0.72 14.92
C VAL A 22 18.11 0.40 14.45
N GLN A 23 19.43 0.14 14.34
CA GLN A 23 20.39 1.11 13.82
C GLN A 23 20.17 1.47 12.35
N LYS A 24 19.80 0.49 11.53
CA LYS A 24 19.50 0.65 10.09
C LYS A 24 18.08 1.17 9.83
N LYS A 25 17.30 1.49 10.88
CA LYS A 25 15.89 1.93 10.81
C LYS A 25 14.97 0.94 10.08
N ILE A 26 15.28 -0.34 10.19
CA ILE A 26 14.46 -1.44 9.68
C ILE A 26 13.34 -1.68 10.68
N ALA A 27 12.09 -1.65 10.20
CA ALA A 27 10.89 -1.73 11.04
C ALA A 27 10.41 -3.16 11.31
N VAL A 28 11.02 -4.17 10.67
CA VAL A 28 10.57 -5.57 10.67
C VAL A 28 11.71 -6.52 11.03
N CYS A 29 11.40 -7.67 11.62
CA CYS A 29 12.41 -8.69 11.95
C CYS A 29 12.98 -9.34 10.67
N SER A 30 14.09 -10.07 10.80
CA SER A 30 14.78 -10.68 9.65
C SER A 30 13.88 -11.61 8.82
N SER A 31 12.93 -12.33 9.46
CA SER A 31 11.98 -13.19 8.75
C SER A 31 10.99 -12.38 7.91
N CYS A 32 10.43 -11.31 8.46
CA CYS A 32 9.52 -10.40 7.74
C CYS A 32 10.26 -9.56 6.69
N GLU A 33 11.55 -9.29 6.91
CA GLU A 33 12.43 -8.67 5.93
C GLU A 33 12.65 -9.58 4.72
N ALA A 34 12.96 -10.86 4.96
CA ALA A 34 13.08 -11.88 3.92
C ALA A 34 11.77 -12.08 3.15
N ALA A 35 10.62 -11.99 3.83
CA ALA A 35 9.30 -11.97 3.22
C ALA A 35 8.90 -10.62 2.59
N LYS A 36 9.80 -9.62 2.59
CA LYS A 36 9.59 -8.28 2.01
C LYS A 36 8.36 -7.52 2.57
N MET A 37 7.90 -7.84 3.78
CA MET A 37 6.73 -7.20 4.42
C MET A 37 6.93 -5.72 4.80
N HIS A 38 8.15 -5.21 4.64
CA HIS A 38 8.48 -3.80 4.81
C HIS A 38 8.47 -3.03 3.49
N LEU A 39 8.20 -3.70 2.37
CA LEU A 39 8.15 -3.11 1.03
C LEU A 39 6.71 -3.09 0.53
N CYS A 40 6.40 -2.10 -0.29
CA CYS A 40 5.16 -2.01 -1.01
C CYS A 40 5.07 -3.16 -2.01
N GLU A 41 3.96 -3.89 -1.99
CA GLU A 41 3.74 -5.00 -2.91
C GLU A 41 3.68 -4.55 -4.38
N SER A 42 3.18 -3.33 -4.62
CA SER A 42 3.00 -2.79 -5.97
C SER A 42 4.29 -2.18 -6.56
N CYS A 43 5.04 -1.37 -5.80
CA CYS A 43 6.19 -0.63 -6.33
C CYS A 43 7.54 -1.00 -5.70
N GLY A 44 7.56 -1.91 -4.72
CA GLY A 44 8.78 -2.32 -4.01
C GLY A 44 9.40 -1.23 -3.13
N LYS A 45 8.78 -0.05 -2.99
CA LYS A 45 9.28 1.02 -2.11
C LYS A 45 9.11 0.67 -0.64
N GLN A 46 10.01 1.12 0.22
CA GLN A 46 9.92 0.89 1.66
C GLN A 46 8.68 1.56 2.28
N LEU A 47 7.88 0.78 3.01
CA LEU A 47 6.72 1.25 3.74
C LEU A 47 7.13 1.95 5.02
N ALA A 48 6.39 3.02 5.36
CA ALA A 48 6.57 3.68 6.64
C ALA A 48 6.18 2.75 7.79
N GLN A 49 6.92 2.76 8.89
CA GLN A 49 6.65 1.90 10.06
C GLN A 49 5.21 1.97 10.56
N LYS A 50 4.60 3.16 10.57
CA LYS A 50 3.19 3.36 10.95
C LYS A 50 2.22 2.62 10.04
N ARG A 51 2.53 2.50 8.75
CA ARG A 51 1.74 1.74 7.77
C ARG A 51 1.82 0.24 8.03
N ILE A 52 3.04 -0.26 8.26
CA ILE A 52 3.27 -1.68 8.58
C ILE A 52 2.51 -2.06 9.86
N ARG A 53 2.55 -1.22 10.90
CA ARG A 53 1.77 -1.44 12.14
C ARG A 53 0.26 -1.49 11.94
N ASN A 54 -0.24 -0.77 10.95
CA ASN A 54 -1.65 -0.79 10.58
C ASN A 54 -2.00 -1.97 9.65
N GLY A 55 -1.04 -2.83 9.31
CA GLY A 55 -1.24 -3.95 8.39
C GLY A 55 -1.36 -3.56 6.91
N ALA A 56 -0.94 -2.34 6.55
CA ALA A 56 -0.97 -1.91 5.16
C ALA A 56 0.15 -2.58 4.33
N THR A 57 -0.20 -3.13 3.18
CA THR A 57 0.73 -3.77 2.21
C THR A 57 1.17 -2.83 1.08
N LEU A 58 0.46 -1.72 0.88
CA LEU A 58 0.74 -0.72 -0.15
C LEU A 58 1.30 0.58 0.45
N CYS A 59 2.15 1.25 -0.32
CA CYS A 59 2.61 2.58 0.04
C CYS A 59 1.48 3.59 -0.18
N ARG A 60 1.60 4.78 0.44
CA ARG A 60 0.57 5.82 0.34
C ARG A 60 0.29 6.25 -1.10
N GLU A 61 1.28 6.17 -1.98
CA GLU A 61 1.11 6.51 -3.39
C GLU A 61 0.30 5.45 -4.14
N CYS A 62 0.62 4.16 -3.96
CA CYS A 62 -0.11 3.05 -4.58
C CYS A 62 -1.51 2.87 -3.98
N GLU A 63 -1.72 3.22 -2.71
CA GLU A 63 -3.04 3.20 -2.08
C GLU A 63 -3.93 4.36 -2.55
N LEU A 64 -3.35 5.53 -2.80
CA LEU A 64 -4.08 6.73 -3.28
C LEU A 64 -4.23 6.78 -4.81
N ASN A 65 -3.45 6.01 -5.55
CA ASN A 65 -3.59 5.81 -6.98
C ASN A 65 -3.78 4.32 -7.30
N PRO A 66 -5.01 3.78 -7.16
CA PRO A 66 -5.41 2.64 -7.96
C PRO A 66 -5.57 3.13 -9.41
N SER A 67 -4.48 3.34 -10.13
CA SER A 67 -4.55 3.43 -11.59
C SER A 67 -4.79 2.01 -12.13
N ASP A 68 -6.02 1.52 -11.94
CA ASP A 68 -6.68 0.33 -12.53
C ASP A 68 -8.01 0.15 -11.75
N LEU A 69 -9.25 0.17 -12.26
CA LEU A 69 -9.77 0.03 -13.62
C LEU A 69 -11.15 0.72 -13.71
N SER A 70 -11.26 1.76 -14.53
CA SER A 70 -12.40 1.94 -15.44
C SER A 70 -11.91 2.83 -16.58
N GLU A 71 -11.04 2.26 -17.41
CA GLU A 71 -10.79 2.80 -18.75
C GLU A 71 -11.89 2.36 -19.74
N THR A 72 -13.10 2.02 -19.25
CA THR A 72 -14.20 1.50 -20.09
C THR A 72 -15.59 2.06 -19.79
N GLU A 73 -15.74 3.14 -19.02
CA GLU A 73 -17.06 3.80 -18.83
C GLU A 73 -17.11 5.24 -19.38
N ALA A 74 -16.36 5.52 -20.44
CA ALA A 74 -16.50 6.76 -21.21
C ALA A 74 -16.72 6.50 -22.71
N LEU A 75 -17.25 5.32 -23.07
CA LEU A 75 -17.69 4.99 -24.42
C LEU A 75 -19.12 4.41 -24.46
N GLU A 76 -19.99 4.85 -23.56
CA GLU A 76 -21.44 4.71 -23.70
C GLU A 76 -22.11 6.09 -23.69
N TYR A 77 -21.70 6.95 -24.64
CA TYR A 77 -22.57 8.01 -25.14
C TYR A 77 -22.84 7.78 -26.63
N GLU A 78 -23.12 6.53 -26.99
CA GLU A 78 -23.80 6.18 -28.24
C GLU A 78 -25.01 5.33 -27.90
N SER A 79 -26.05 5.98 -27.39
CA SER A 79 -27.46 5.78 -27.78
C SER A 79 -28.40 6.20 -26.64
N GLU A 80 -29.08 7.34 -26.81
CA GLU A 80 -30.54 7.28 -26.81
C GLU A 80 -31.17 8.55 -27.39
N TYR A 81 -32.11 8.31 -28.29
CA TYR A 81 -32.96 9.24 -29.01
C TYR A 81 -33.67 10.26 -28.10
N GLY A 82 -33.61 11.54 -28.47
CA GLY A 82 -34.63 12.54 -28.20
C GLY A 82 -34.77 13.41 -29.44
N SER A 83 -35.57 12.97 -30.41
CA SER A 83 -36.97 13.37 -30.60
C SER A 83 -37.08 14.52 -31.62
N GLU A 84 -37.48 14.13 -32.84
CA GLU A 84 -38.59 14.73 -33.58
C GLU A 84 -38.48 16.19 -34.06
N GLU A 85 -38.47 16.32 -35.40
CA GLU A 85 -39.10 17.37 -36.21
C GLU A 85 -38.87 18.84 -35.84
N PHE A 86 -38.20 19.60 -36.71
CA PHE A 86 -38.87 20.70 -37.40
C PHE A 86 -38.05 21.25 -38.59
N MET A 87 -38.63 21.17 -39.78
CA MET A 87 -38.35 22.10 -40.88
C MET A 87 -38.84 23.50 -40.49
N VAL A 88 -37.97 24.52 -40.49
CA VAL A 88 -38.27 25.87 -41.04
C VAL A 88 -36.98 26.50 -41.54
#